data_AF-A0A975AW57-F1
#
_entry.id   AF-A0A975AW57-F1
#
_cell.length_a   1.000
_cell.length_b   1.000
_cell.length_c   1.000
_cell.angle_alpha   90.00
_cell.angle_beta   90.00
_cell.angle_gamma   90.00
#
_symmetry.space_group_name_H-M   'P 1'
#
loop_
_entity.id
_entity.type
_entity.pdbx_description
1 polymer ?
#
loop_
_entity_poly.entity_id
_entity_poly.type
_entity_poly.pdbx_seq_one_letter_code
_entity_poly.pdbx_strand_id
1 'polypeptide(L)'
;MEKVFFKKYLEVKMPGSGDNTGYVDRLKEKLENLLNGSVEISFNLYEKIYKEFEKGKGKLTCSLMYDAGYHLLWVQAGDVKDCYGIAIDIGSTTISGELVDLNSGKTVDSATCTNSQVKIGEDVLQRVFYAFKKEGRDELQKLVIQDILFIINRFSERIDMENLLGISIGANTIMVHLFLNLPVETISTVPKTPIVNAPGFIKACEIGINTNRFARVYILPSIGSYVGGDVIGGILVSEMWKKDNISFFIDIGTNGEMVLGNKDWILCASGAAGPAFEGVSIEKALFLSHTYLSLYPTVAKRLDSKD
;
A
#
# COMPACT_ATOMS: atom_id res chain seq x y z
N MET A 1 -18.62 -2.43 -4.25
CA MET A 1 -17.15 -2.34 -4.05
C MET A 1 -16.86 -2.08 -2.58
N GLU A 2 -16.34 -3.06 -1.84
CA GLU A 2 -15.89 -2.82 -0.47
C GLU A 2 -14.56 -2.05 -0.51
N LYS A 3 -14.57 -0.84 0.05
CA LYS A 3 -13.37 -0.01 0.14
C LYS A 3 -12.48 -0.55 1.26
N VAL A 4 -11.18 -0.69 1.01
CA VAL A 4 -10.20 -1.07 2.03
C VAL A 4 -10.17 -0.03 3.15
N PHE A 5 -10.09 1.25 2.78
CA PHE A 5 -10.15 2.38 3.69
C PHE A 5 -11.41 3.18 3.44
N PHE A 6 -12.14 3.51 4.49
CA PHE A 6 -13.37 4.29 4.40
C PHE A 6 -13.70 4.98 5.70
N LYS A 7 -14.59 5.96 5.63
CA LYS A 7 -15.16 6.63 6.81
C LYS A 7 -16.61 6.24 7.00
N LYS A 8 -17.05 6.18 8.26
CA LYS A 8 -18.45 5.96 8.63
C LYS A 8 -18.89 6.99 9.66
N TYR A 9 -19.81 7.88 9.25
CA TYR A 9 -20.55 8.72 10.17
C TYR A 9 -21.63 7.89 10.89
N LEU A 10 -21.77 8.12 12.18
CA LEU A 10 -22.74 7.45 13.04
C LEU A 10 -23.06 8.31 14.27
N GLU A 11 -24.23 8.06 14.84
CA GLU A 11 -24.64 8.64 16.11
C GLU A 11 -24.69 7.53 17.16
N VAL A 12 -23.97 7.75 18.25
CA VAL A 12 -23.96 6.88 19.43
C VAL A 12 -24.61 7.62 20.59
N LYS A 13 -25.46 6.91 21.35
CA LYS A 13 -26.12 7.48 22.51
C LYS A 13 -25.10 7.88 23.58
N MET A 14 -25.22 9.10 24.10
CA MET A 14 -24.45 9.56 25.26
C MET A 14 -24.78 8.74 26.51
N PRO A 15 -23.82 8.56 27.45
CA PRO A 15 -24.12 8.01 28.76
C PRO A 15 -25.26 8.77 29.44
N GLY A 16 -26.13 8.05 30.14
CA GLY A 16 -27.30 8.60 30.82
C GLY A 16 -27.57 7.88 32.13
N SER A 17 -28.60 8.32 32.87
CA SER A 17 -28.97 7.68 34.13
C SER A 17 -29.28 6.19 33.92
N GLY A 18 -28.62 5.32 34.69
CA GLY A 18 -28.75 3.87 34.61
C GLY A 18 -27.95 3.19 33.50
N ASP A 19 -27.16 3.92 32.72
CA ASP A 19 -26.37 3.38 31.61
C ASP A 19 -24.87 3.66 31.80
N ASN A 20 -24.16 2.69 32.36
CA ASN A 20 -22.75 2.78 32.75
C ASN A 20 -21.76 2.20 31.73
N THR A 21 -22.22 1.84 30.52
CA THR A 21 -21.37 1.33 29.44
C THR A 21 -20.29 2.35 29.07
N GLY A 22 -19.04 1.89 28.87
CA GLY A 22 -17.91 2.75 28.52
C GLY A 22 -18.02 3.34 27.12
N TYR A 23 -17.38 4.50 26.87
CA TYR A 23 -17.40 5.15 25.56
C TYR A 23 -16.84 4.27 24.43
N VAL A 24 -15.77 3.55 24.71
CA VAL A 24 -15.13 2.62 23.74
C VAL A 24 -16.06 1.44 23.46
N ASP A 25 -16.65 0.84 24.49
CA ASP A 25 -17.55 -0.31 24.35
C ASP A 25 -18.81 0.05 23.55
N ARG A 26 -19.42 1.21 23.83
CA ARG A 26 -20.58 1.71 23.07
C ARG A 26 -20.25 1.92 21.60
N LEU A 27 -19.10 2.54 21.32
CA LEU A 27 -18.68 2.80 19.95
C LEU A 27 -18.41 1.48 19.23
N LYS A 28 -17.71 0.55 19.88
CA LYS A 28 -17.40 -0.77 19.35
C LYS A 28 -18.67 -1.54 19.02
N GLU A 29 -19.59 -1.67 19.98
CA GLU A 29 -20.87 -2.35 19.77
C GLU A 29 -21.66 -1.72 18.61
N LYS A 30 -21.72 -0.38 18.55
CA LYS A 30 -22.39 0.33 17.46
C LYS A 30 -21.77 0.04 16.10
N LEU A 31 -20.44 0.02 16.02
CA LEU A 31 -19.71 -0.27 14.78
C LEU A 31 -19.87 -1.74 14.38
N GLU A 32 -19.75 -2.69 15.31
CA GLU A 32 -19.88 -4.13 15.05
C GLU A 32 -21.26 -4.48 14.52
N ASN A 33 -22.32 -3.92 15.12
CA ASN A 33 -23.69 -4.05 14.63
C ASN A 33 -23.89 -3.45 13.24
N LEU A 34 -23.25 -2.30 12.96
CA LEU A 34 -23.39 -1.59 11.69
C LEU A 34 -22.62 -2.23 10.54
N LEU A 35 -21.46 -2.82 10.84
CA LEU A 35 -20.56 -3.44 9.86
C LEU A 35 -20.78 -4.95 9.74
N ASN A 36 -21.60 -5.53 10.62
CA ASN A 36 -21.86 -6.96 10.69
C ASN A 36 -20.55 -7.79 10.80
N GLY A 37 -19.67 -7.36 11.70
CA GLY A 37 -18.36 -7.99 11.91
C GLY A 37 -17.60 -7.36 13.08
N SER A 38 -16.62 -8.07 13.64
CA SER A 38 -15.83 -7.59 14.77
C SER A 38 -14.99 -6.37 14.40
N VAL A 39 -14.88 -5.42 15.34
CA VAL A 39 -14.05 -4.23 15.17
C VAL A 39 -12.92 -4.22 16.20
N GLU A 40 -11.69 -4.22 15.72
CA GLU A 40 -10.51 -4.01 16.54
C GLU A 40 -10.32 -2.51 16.81
N ILE A 41 -10.14 -2.16 18.08
CA ILE A 41 -9.83 -0.80 18.52
C ILE A 41 -8.52 -0.87 19.32
N SER A 42 -7.48 -0.23 18.80
CA SER A 42 -6.20 -0.14 19.50
C SER A 42 -6.32 0.75 20.76
N PHE A 43 -5.65 0.35 21.85
CA PHE A 43 -5.63 1.07 23.13
C PHE A 43 -5.28 2.57 23.00
N ASN A 44 -4.40 2.91 22.05
CA ASN A 44 -3.98 4.30 21.79
C ASN A 44 -5.12 5.22 21.29
N LEU A 45 -6.29 4.69 20.93
CA LEU A 45 -7.46 5.46 20.55
C LEU A 45 -8.42 5.74 21.71
N TYR A 46 -8.30 5.06 22.85
CA TYR A 46 -9.33 5.11 23.91
C TYR A 46 -9.59 6.52 24.44
N GLU A 47 -8.52 7.26 24.76
CA GLU A 47 -8.64 8.64 25.22
C GLU A 47 -9.22 9.56 24.15
N LYS A 48 -8.84 9.36 22.89
CA LYS A 48 -9.36 10.16 21.79
C LYS A 48 -10.85 9.87 21.54
N ILE A 49 -11.26 8.60 21.57
CA ILE A 49 -12.66 8.21 21.43
C ILE A 49 -13.49 9.00 22.44
N TYR A 50 -13.13 8.97 23.73
CA TYR A 50 -13.80 9.76 24.75
C TYR A 50 -13.89 11.26 24.40
N LYS A 51 -12.76 11.89 24.05
CA LYS A 51 -12.71 13.33 23.73
C LYS A 51 -13.59 13.71 22.54
N GLU A 52 -13.54 12.94 21.45
CA GLU A 52 -14.33 13.21 20.25
C GLU A 52 -15.82 12.92 20.50
N PHE A 53 -16.14 11.93 21.34
CA PHE A 53 -17.51 11.62 21.73
C PHE A 53 -18.15 12.78 22.50
N GLU A 54 -17.44 13.34 23.48
CA GLU A 54 -17.88 14.51 24.25
C GLU A 54 -18.02 15.75 23.34
N LYS A 55 -17.01 16.01 22.51
CA LYS A 55 -17.00 17.13 21.57
C LYS A 55 -18.16 17.04 20.57
N GLY A 56 -18.41 15.85 20.03
CA GLY A 56 -19.46 15.59 19.04
C GLY A 56 -20.85 15.34 19.64
N LYS A 57 -20.97 15.26 20.97
CA LYS A 57 -22.19 14.84 21.68
C LYS A 57 -22.76 13.54 21.10
N GLY A 58 -21.88 12.55 20.88
CA GLY A 58 -22.22 11.25 20.32
C GLY A 58 -22.27 11.18 18.79
N LYS A 59 -22.15 12.30 18.09
CA LYS A 59 -22.02 12.35 16.62
C LYS A 59 -20.57 12.17 16.24
N LEU A 60 -20.24 11.07 15.57
CA LEU A 60 -18.87 10.65 15.29
C LEU A 60 -18.70 10.23 13.83
N THR A 61 -17.52 10.50 13.30
CA THR A 61 -17.01 9.87 12.09
C THR A 61 -15.85 8.95 12.44
N CYS A 62 -15.96 7.70 12.04
CA CYS A 62 -14.93 6.67 12.26
C CYS A 62 -14.18 6.37 10.97
N SER A 63 -12.85 6.53 10.97
CA SER A 63 -11.98 6.07 9.90
C SER A 63 -11.66 4.59 10.12
N LEU A 64 -11.98 3.76 9.14
CA LEU A 64 -11.94 2.31 9.23
C LEU A 64 -11.04 1.74 8.13
N MET A 65 -10.41 0.61 8.45
CA MET A 65 -9.75 -0.27 7.50
C MET A 65 -10.38 -1.66 7.56
N TYR A 66 -10.54 -2.32 6.43
CA TYR A 66 -10.85 -3.74 6.37
C TYR A 66 -9.63 -4.55 5.91
N ASP A 67 -9.17 -5.47 6.77
CA ASP A 67 -8.15 -6.47 6.46
C ASP A 67 -8.43 -7.74 7.26
N ALA A 68 -9.08 -8.74 6.65
CA ALA A 68 -9.62 -9.94 7.32
C ALA A 68 -10.51 -9.66 8.57
N GLY A 69 -10.93 -8.41 8.74
CA GLY A 69 -11.61 -7.87 9.91
C GLY A 69 -11.60 -6.34 9.85
N TYR A 70 -12.44 -5.67 10.65
CA TYR A 70 -12.47 -4.21 10.69
C TYR A 70 -11.53 -3.68 11.77
N HIS A 71 -10.75 -2.65 11.43
CA HIS A 71 -9.90 -1.94 12.36
C HIS A 71 -10.33 -0.46 12.40
N LEU A 72 -10.55 0.06 13.61
CA LEU A 72 -10.71 1.50 13.80
C LEU A 72 -9.34 2.17 13.75
N LEU A 73 -9.12 3.05 12.78
CA LEU A 73 -7.88 3.80 12.61
C LEU A 73 -7.94 5.15 13.31
N TRP A 74 -9.07 5.85 13.21
CA TRP A 74 -9.24 7.20 13.74
C TRP A 74 -10.71 7.51 14.01
N VAL A 75 -10.95 8.55 14.81
CA VAL A 75 -12.30 9.03 15.14
C VAL A 75 -12.30 10.55 15.16
N GLN A 76 -13.37 11.18 14.70
CA GLN A 76 -13.51 12.64 14.68
C GLN A 76 -14.95 12.99 15.09
N ALA A 77 -15.13 14.08 15.84
CA ALA A 77 -16.45 14.61 16.16
C ALA A 77 -17.17 15.16 14.92
N GLY A 78 -18.47 14.88 14.80
CA GLY A 78 -19.32 15.35 13.69
C GLY A 78 -19.25 14.49 12.43
N ASP A 79 -19.80 15.00 11.33
CA ASP A 79 -19.80 14.38 9.99
C ASP A 79 -18.62 14.91 9.17
N VAL A 80 -17.52 14.16 9.14
CA VAL A 80 -16.30 14.51 8.41
C VAL A 80 -16.22 13.66 7.15
N LYS A 81 -16.38 14.31 5.98
CA LYS A 81 -16.45 13.59 4.70
C LYS A 81 -15.09 13.40 4.02
N ASP A 82 -14.14 14.30 4.29
CA ASP A 82 -12.79 14.24 3.74
C ASP A 82 -12.14 12.90 4.05
N CYS A 83 -11.72 12.17 3.00
CA CYS A 83 -11.16 10.83 3.12
C CYS A 83 -10.17 10.61 1.99
N TYR A 84 -8.88 10.56 2.31
CA TYR A 84 -7.81 10.54 1.33
C TYR A 84 -6.89 9.33 1.48
N GLY A 85 -6.28 8.95 0.37
CA GLY A 85 -5.20 7.97 0.31
C GLY A 85 -4.09 8.48 -0.61
N ILE A 86 -2.91 7.86 -0.53
CA ILE A 86 -1.81 8.16 -1.45
C ILE A 86 -1.42 6.86 -2.16
N ALA A 87 -1.30 6.90 -3.49
CA ALA A 87 -0.65 5.83 -4.26
C ALA A 87 0.78 6.27 -4.57
N ILE A 88 1.77 5.43 -4.28
CA ILE A 88 3.19 5.69 -4.55
C ILE A 88 3.74 4.57 -5.41
N ASP A 89 4.38 4.95 -6.52
CA ASP A 89 5.22 4.06 -7.31
C ASP A 89 6.69 4.36 -7.02
N ILE A 90 7.40 3.38 -6.46
CA ILE A 90 8.84 3.47 -6.16
C ILE A 90 9.60 2.85 -7.32
N GLY A 91 9.81 3.64 -8.36
CA GLY A 91 10.72 3.30 -9.44
C GLY A 91 12.19 3.41 -9.01
N SER A 92 13.06 2.77 -9.78
CA SER A 92 14.51 2.78 -9.49
C SER A 92 15.15 4.14 -9.75
N THR A 93 14.61 4.94 -10.68
CA THR A 93 15.10 6.30 -10.99
C THR A 93 14.17 7.39 -10.50
N THR A 94 12.86 7.12 -10.50
CA THR A 94 11.81 8.10 -10.24
C THR A 94 10.84 7.53 -9.24
N ILE A 95 10.39 8.35 -8.28
CA ILE A 95 9.31 8.03 -7.37
C ILE A 95 8.16 8.95 -7.70
N SER A 96 6.99 8.37 -8.00
CA SER A 96 5.78 9.12 -8.30
C SER A 96 4.74 8.87 -7.22
N GLY A 97 3.96 9.89 -6.91
CA GLY A 97 2.89 9.82 -5.94
C GLY A 97 1.63 10.52 -6.45
N GLU A 98 0.49 9.94 -6.14
CA GLU A 98 -0.83 10.54 -6.37
C GLU A 98 -1.61 10.61 -5.07
N LEU A 99 -2.12 11.80 -4.75
CA LEU A 99 -3.11 12.00 -3.71
C LEU A 99 -4.49 11.68 -4.30
N VAL A 100 -5.25 10.81 -3.65
CA VAL A 100 -6.53 10.31 -4.15
C VAL A 100 -7.63 10.58 -3.13
N ASP A 101 -8.76 11.13 -3.58
CA ASP A 101 -9.99 11.16 -2.79
C ASP A 101 -10.62 9.76 -2.80
N LEU A 102 -10.65 9.10 -1.64
CA LEU A 102 -11.16 7.74 -1.50
C LEU A 102 -12.69 7.67 -1.62
N ASN A 103 -13.40 8.79 -1.54
CA ASN A 103 -14.84 8.81 -1.78
C ASN A 103 -15.15 8.63 -3.26
N SER A 104 -14.52 9.46 -4.11
CA SER A 104 -14.74 9.49 -5.56
C SER A 104 -13.80 8.59 -6.37
N GLY A 105 -12.65 8.21 -5.81
CA GLY A 105 -11.58 7.49 -6.49
C GLY A 105 -10.74 8.37 -7.43
N LYS A 106 -10.92 9.70 -7.40
CA LYS A 106 -10.22 10.63 -8.30
C LYS A 106 -8.91 11.13 -7.70
N THR A 107 -7.91 11.32 -8.55
CA THR A 107 -6.67 12.00 -8.21
C THR A 107 -6.94 13.48 -7.94
N VAL A 108 -6.49 13.94 -6.77
CA VAL A 108 -6.59 15.32 -6.28
C VAL A 108 -5.36 16.12 -6.66
N ASP A 109 -4.18 15.53 -6.48
CA ASP A 109 -2.89 16.13 -6.82
C ASP A 109 -1.86 15.02 -7.12
N SER A 110 -0.76 15.37 -7.77
CA SER A 110 0.32 14.46 -8.13
C SER A 110 1.67 15.11 -7.87
N ALA A 111 2.64 14.32 -7.40
CA ALA A 111 3.99 14.78 -7.19
C ALA A 111 4.98 13.70 -7.63
N THR A 112 6.17 14.13 -8.03
CA THR A 112 7.23 13.22 -8.48
C THR A 112 8.58 13.77 -8.05
N CYS A 113 9.50 12.87 -7.71
CA CYS A 113 10.89 13.20 -7.45
C CYS A 113 11.81 12.13 -8.03
N THR A 114 13.09 12.48 -8.17
CA THR A 114 14.13 11.48 -8.44
C THR A 114 14.32 10.61 -7.21
N ASN A 115 14.43 9.28 -7.40
CA ASN A 115 14.83 8.37 -6.35
C ASN A 115 16.29 8.67 -5.96
N SER A 116 16.50 9.26 -4.79
CA SER A 116 17.81 9.71 -4.31
C SER A 116 18.81 8.56 -4.16
N GLN A 117 18.36 7.30 -4.13
CA GLN A 117 19.24 6.13 -4.16
C GLN A 117 20.12 6.06 -5.43
N VAL A 118 19.75 6.76 -6.51
CA VAL A 118 20.60 6.87 -7.72
C VAL A 118 21.98 7.46 -7.42
N LYS A 119 22.12 8.23 -6.34
CA LYS A 119 23.41 8.79 -5.89
C LYS A 119 24.38 7.71 -5.39
N ILE A 120 23.85 6.57 -4.95
CA ILE A 120 24.62 5.42 -4.48
C ILE A 120 24.93 4.46 -5.63
N GLY A 121 23.96 4.27 -6.52
CA GLY A 121 24.14 3.48 -7.75
C GLY A 121 22.99 3.70 -8.72
N GLU A 122 23.31 3.89 -10.00
CA GLU A 122 22.31 4.07 -11.05
C GLU A 122 21.51 2.76 -11.27
N ASP A 123 22.21 1.63 -11.20
CA ASP A 123 21.64 0.28 -11.32
C ASP A 123 21.19 -0.26 -9.94
N VAL A 124 20.06 -0.97 -9.93
CA VAL A 124 19.51 -1.64 -8.74
C VAL A 124 20.50 -2.65 -8.14
N LEU A 125 21.26 -3.40 -8.94
CA LEU A 125 22.26 -4.36 -8.47
C LEU A 125 23.40 -3.68 -7.71
N GLN A 126 23.83 -2.49 -8.12
CA GLN A 126 24.85 -1.73 -7.39
C GLN A 126 24.35 -1.38 -5.98
N ARG A 127 23.08 -0.99 -5.86
CA ARG A 127 22.44 -0.73 -4.57
C ARG A 127 22.32 -2.00 -3.74
N VAL A 128 22.03 -3.14 -4.35
CA VAL A 128 22.00 -4.45 -3.66
C VAL A 128 23.36 -4.77 -3.03
N PHE A 129 24.45 -4.67 -3.78
CA PHE A 129 25.80 -4.92 -3.24
C PHE A 129 26.16 -3.93 -2.14
N TYR A 130 25.76 -2.66 -2.28
CA TYR A 130 25.96 -1.65 -1.23
C TYR A 130 25.18 -1.99 0.06
N ALA A 131 23.95 -2.51 -0.09
CA ALA A 131 23.07 -2.93 1.00
C ALA A 131 23.46 -4.25 1.68
N PHE A 132 24.50 -4.96 1.22
CA PHE A 132 25.04 -6.13 1.93
C PHE A 132 25.62 -5.75 3.29
N LYS A 133 26.07 -4.50 3.43
CA LYS A 133 26.42 -3.93 4.73
C LYS A 133 25.19 -3.25 5.32
N LYS A 134 24.95 -3.48 6.61
CA LYS A 134 23.80 -2.90 7.31
C LYS A 134 23.78 -1.38 7.18
N GLU A 135 24.93 -0.73 7.33
CA GLU A 135 25.06 0.72 7.24
C GLU A 135 24.64 1.23 5.85
N GLY A 136 25.02 0.51 4.80
CA GLY A 136 24.64 0.86 3.43
C GLY A 136 23.15 0.66 3.16
N ARG A 137 22.57 -0.40 3.73
CA ARG A 137 21.12 -0.64 3.67
C ARG A 137 20.32 0.43 4.42
N ASP A 138 20.76 0.79 5.63
CA ASP A 138 20.15 1.84 6.44
C ASP A 138 20.19 3.20 5.70
N GLU A 139 21.30 3.51 5.01
CA GLU A 139 21.41 4.72 4.17
C GLU A 139 20.45 4.71 2.99
N LEU A 140 20.39 3.60 2.24
CA LEU A 140 19.46 3.46 1.10
C LEU A 140 17.99 3.56 1.55
N GLN A 141 17.64 2.98 2.70
CA GLN A 141 16.29 3.07 3.25
C GLN A 141 15.97 4.51 3.65
N LYS A 142 16.90 5.19 4.32
CA LYS A 142 16.73 6.59 4.71
C LYS A 142 16.48 7.49 3.49
N LEU A 143 17.21 7.29 2.39
CA LEU A 143 17.04 8.07 1.16
C LEU A 143 15.63 7.91 0.58
N VAL A 144 15.15 6.68 0.40
CA VAL A 144 13.80 6.46 -0.16
C VAL A 144 12.69 6.96 0.77
N ILE A 145 12.85 6.83 2.09
CA ILE A 145 11.89 7.41 3.05
C ILE A 145 11.87 8.94 2.95
N GLN A 146 13.02 9.60 2.81
CA GLN A 146 13.09 11.05 2.64
C GLN A 146 12.39 11.51 1.36
N ASP A 147 12.57 10.80 0.25
CA ASP A 147 11.90 11.10 -1.02
C ASP A 147 10.37 10.91 -0.92
N ILE A 148 9.91 9.85 -0.27
CA ILE A 148 8.49 9.61 -0.01
C ILE A 148 7.91 10.71 0.90
N LEU A 149 8.61 11.09 1.97
CA LEU A 149 8.18 12.18 2.84
C LEU A 149 8.13 13.51 2.10
N PHE A 150 9.04 13.77 1.16
CA PHE A 150 8.97 14.96 0.30
C PHE A 150 7.66 14.99 -0.51
N ILE A 151 7.26 13.86 -1.10
CA ILE A 151 5.98 13.74 -1.81
C ILE A 151 4.80 13.94 -0.85
N ILE A 152 4.78 13.28 0.30
CA ILE A 152 3.69 13.41 1.26
C ILE A 152 3.56 14.84 1.78
N ASN A 153 4.69 15.52 2.03
CA ASN A 153 4.69 16.91 2.49
C ASN A 153 4.07 17.85 1.44
N ARG A 154 4.26 17.61 0.14
CA ARG A 154 3.56 18.37 -0.93
C ARG A 154 2.04 18.22 -0.80
N PHE A 155 1.57 17.02 -0.51
CA PHE A 155 0.14 16.75 -0.35
C PHE A 155 -0.44 17.30 0.96
N SER A 156 0.38 17.46 2.00
CA SER A 156 -0.05 18.07 3.26
C SER A 156 -0.47 19.54 3.12
N GLU A 157 -0.06 20.22 2.05
CA GLU A 157 -0.53 21.57 1.72
C GLU A 157 -1.95 21.58 1.13
N ARG A 158 -2.46 20.42 0.69
CA ARG A 158 -3.77 20.26 0.05
C ARG A 158 -4.85 19.72 0.98
N ILE A 159 -4.45 18.93 1.97
CA ILE A 159 -5.38 18.21 2.84
C ILE A 159 -4.96 18.31 4.30
N ASP A 160 -5.93 18.20 5.20
CA ASP A 160 -5.65 17.86 6.59
C ASP A 160 -5.19 16.39 6.66
N MET A 161 -3.96 16.18 7.14
CA MET A 161 -3.33 14.86 7.24
C MET A 161 -4.05 13.92 8.21
N GLU A 162 -4.91 14.41 9.11
CA GLU A 162 -5.81 13.54 9.89
C GLU A 162 -6.78 12.75 9.01
N ASN A 163 -7.04 13.23 7.78
CA ASN A 163 -7.94 12.59 6.81
C ASN A 163 -7.21 11.67 5.81
N LEU A 164 -5.89 11.52 5.93
CA LEU A 164 -5.12 10.51 5.19
C LEU A 164 -5.23 9.15 5.91
N LEU A 165 -5.94 8.19 5.31
CA LEU A 165 -6.18 6.89 5.94
C LEU A 165 -5.11 5.85 5.60
N GLY A 166 -4.58 5.88 4.38
CA GLY A 166 -3.64 4.87 3.93
C GLY A 166 -2.81 5.28 2.74
N ILE A 167 -1.69 4.59 2.58
CA ILE A 167 -0.75 4.73 1.48
C ILE A 167 -0.61 3.37 0.82
N SER A 168 -0.68 3.29 -0.50
CA SER A 168 -0.42 2.08 -1.28
C SER A 168 0.90 2.23 -2.01
N ILE A 169 1.75 1.20 -2.00
CA ILE A 169 3.06 1.20 -2.64
C ILE A 169 3.13 0.12 -3.71
N GLY A 170 3.35 0.53 -4.96
CA GLY A 170 3.79 -0.32 -6.06
C GLY A 170 5.30 -0.12 -6.25
N ALA A 171 6.05 -1.22 -6.39
CA ALA A 171 7.49 -1.17 -6.60
C ALA A 171 8.00 -2.56 -6.99
N ASN A 172 9.16 -2.62 -7.65
CA ASN A 172 9.86 -3.89 -7.81
C ASN A 172 10.32 -4.45 -6.45
N THR A 173 10.56 -5.75 -6.41
CA THR A 173 10.84 -6.48 -5.16
C THR A 173 12.07 -5.94 -4.41
N ILE A 174 13.11 -5.52 -5.13
CA ILE A 174 14.32 -4.96 -4.50
C ILE A 174 14.01 -3.61 -3.85
N MET A 175 13.27 -2.72 -4.54
CA MET A 175 12.86 -1.44 -3.98
C MET A 175 12.00 -1.62 -2.73
N VAL A 176 11.10 -2.61 -2.69
CA VAL A 176 10.35 -2.96 -1.47
C VAL A 176 11.29 -3.35 -0.33
N HIS A 177 12.29 -4.20 -0.58
CA HIS A 177 13.20 -4.64 0.47
C HIS A 177 14.07 -3.49 0.99
N LEU A 178 14.57 -2.62 0.12
CA LEU A 178 15.30 -1.43 0.54
C LEU A 178 14.41 -0.47 1.34
N PHE A 179 13.17 -0.24 0.89
CA PHE A 179 12.18 0.59 1.60
C PHE A 179 11.86 0.07 3.01
N LEU A 180 11.74 -1.25 3.16
CA LEU A 180 11.48 -1.92 4.44
C LEU A 180 12.73 -2.18 5.29
N ASN A 181 13.91 -1.75 4.83
CA ASN A 181 15.20 -2.07 5.46
C ASN A 181 15.44 -3.58 5.66
N LEU A 182 15.00 -4.39 4.70
CA LEU A 182 15.18 -5.85 4.73
C LEU A 182 16.49 -6.25 4.03
N PRO A 183 17.20 -7.27 4.54
CA PRO A 183 18.34 -7.86 3.84
C PRO A 183 17.99 -8.26 2.38
N VAL A 184 18.94 -8.08 1.47
CA VAL A 184 18.77 -8.26 0.00
C VAL A 184 19.77 -9.26 -0.61
N GLU A 185 20.64 -9.83 0.21
CA GLU A 185 21.68 -10.79 -0.16
C GLU A 185 21.08 -12.01 -0.86
N THR A 186 19.95 -12.49 -0.37
CA THR A 186 19.26 -13.68 -0.92
C THR A 186 18.57 -13.41 -2.25
N ILE A 187 18.29 -12.15 -2.61
CA ILE A 187 17.66 -11.77 -3.88
C ILE A 187 18.64 -11.89 -5.04
N SER A 188 19.93 -11.60 -4.78
CA SER A 188 21.01 -11.63 -5.78
C SER A 188 21.77 -12.95 -5.86
N THR A 189 21.59 -13.84 -4.89
CA THR A 189 22.26 -15.16 -4.84
C THR A 189 21.29 -16.28 -5.15
N VAL A 190 21.70 -17.27 -5.96
CA VAL A 190 20.86 -18.43 -6.31
C VAL A 190 20.41 -19.14 -5.03
N PRO A 191 19.11 -19.43 -4.84
CA PRO A 191 18.04 -19.48 -5.85
C PRO A 191 17.30 -18.16 -6.16
N LYS A 192 17.82 -17.00 -5.73
CA LYS A 192 17.26 -15.65 -5.89
C LYS A 192 15.92 -15.55 -5.18
N THR A 193 15.94 -15.62 -3.85
CA THR A 193 14.74 -15.69 -3.00
C THR A 193 14.57 -14.40 -2.19
N PRO A 194 13.46 -13.66 -2.35
CA PRO A 194 13.14 -12.54 -1.47
C PRO A 194 12.77 -13.03 -0.08
N ILE A 195 12.95 -12.18 0.93
CA ILE A 195 12.54 -12.48 2.31
C ILE A 195 11.02 -12.59 2.40
N VAL A 196 10.32 -11.72 1.67
CA VAL A 196 8.87 -11.66 1.67
C VAL A 196 8.36 -11.27 0.30
N ASN A 197 7.33 -11.97 -0.17
CA ASN A 197 6.63 -11.61 -1.39
C ASN A 197 5.45 -10.67 -1.12
N ALA A 198 4.73 -10.87 -0.01
CA ALA A 198 3.54 -10.08 0.32
C ALA A 198 3.62 -9.54 1.75
N PRO A 199 4.20 -8.34 1.94
CA PRO A 199 4.32 -7.72 3.27
C PRO A 199 2.98 -7.36 3.91
N GLY A 200 1.94 -7.11 3.10
CA GLY A 200 0.61 -6.73 3.60
C GLY A 200 0.54 -5.29 4.11
N PHE A 201 -0.26 -5.07 5.15
CA PHE A 201 -0.39 -3.76 5.80
C PHE A 201 0.64 -3.59 6.93
N ILE A 202 1.31 -2.45 6.93
CA ILE A 202 2.29 -2.04 7.93
C ILE A 202 1.87 -0.69 8.50
N LYS A 203 2.15 -0.40 9.77
CA LYS A 203 1.91 0.96 10.29
C LYS A 203 2.93 1.91 9.69
N ALA A 204 2.49 3.07 9.19
CA ALA A 204 3.38 4.05 8.57
C ALA A 204 4.55 4.45 9.51
N CYS A 205 4.28 4.58 10.81
CA CYS A 205 5.28 4.94 11.81
C CYS A 205 6.35 3.85 12.03
N GLU A 206 6.04 2.56 11.82
CA GLU A 206 7.00 1.46 12.00
C GLU A 206 8.12 1.48 10.96
N ILE A 207 7.90 2.18 9.84
CA ILE A 207 8.84 2.32 8.71
C ILE A 207 9.33 3.75 8.52
N GLY A 208 9.12 4.64 9.50
CA GLY A 208 9.65 6.01 9.51
C GLY A 208 8.76 7.06 8.82
N ILE A 209 7.55 6.70 8.39
CA ILE A 209 6.57 7.65 7.84
C ILE A 209 5.66 8.15 8.96
N ASN A 210 6.03 9.28 9.57
CA ASN A 210 5.38 9.82 10.78
C ASN A 210 4.37 10.94 10.51
N THR A 211 3.75 10.99 9.33
CA THR A 211 2.84 12.07 8.93
C THR A 211 1.43 11.93 9.52
N ASN A 212 0.94 10.70 9.64
CA ASN A 212 -0.21 10.35 10.46
C ASN A 212 0.07 8.98 11.11
N ARG A 213 0.19 8.95 12.45
CA ARG A 213 0.60 7.75 13.19
C ARG A 213 -0.36 6.55 13.05
N PHE A 214 -1.56 6.77 12.52
CA PHE A 214 -2.56 5.72 12.29
C PHE A 214 -2.67 5.29 10.84
N ALA A 215 -2.06 6.04 9.92
CA ALA A 215 -2.05 5.67 8.52
C ALA A 215 -1.39 4.29 8.36
N ARG A 216 -1.96 3.50 7.46
CA ARG A 216 -1.45 2.17 7.10
C ARG A 216 -0.81 2.25 5.73
N VAL A 217 0.32 1.58 5.59
CA VAL A 217 1.01 1.41 4.31
C VAL A 217 0.73 0.01 3.82
N TYR A 218 0.09 -0.10 2.67
CA TYR A 218 -0.14 -1.34 1.96
C TYR A 218 0.91 -1.49 0.86
N ILE A 219 1.63 -2.61 0.85
CA ILE A 219 2.62 -2.90 -0.19
C ILE A 219 2.03 -3.95 -1.12
N LEU A 220 1.98 -3.65 -2.42
CA LEU A 220 1.53 -4.61 -3.41
C LEU A 220 2.43 -5.85 -3.38
N PRO A 221 1.85 -7.05 -3.51
CA PRO A 221 2.63 -8.27 -3.46
C PRO A 221 3.55 -8.38 -4.68
N SER A 222 4.65 -9.09 -4.50
CA SER A 222 5.57 -9.52 -5.55
C SER A 222 5.38 -11.01 -5.83
N ILE A 223 5.86 -11.41 -7.00
CA ILE A 223 5.80 -12.80 -7.50
C ILE A 223 7.17 -13.49 -7.29
N GLY A 224 8.25 -12.73 -7.35
CA GLY A 224 9.61 -13.19 -7.10
C GLY A 224 10.60 -12.02 -7.10
N SER A 225 11.90 -12.30 -7.20
CA SER A 225 12.95 -11.27 -7.09
C SER A 225 12.86 -10.10 -8.06
N TYR A 226 12.31 -10.31 -9.26
CA TYR A 226 12.33 -9.32 -10.35
C TYR A 226 10.95 -9.05 -10.95
N VAL A 227 9.88 -9.60 -10.38
CA VAL A 227 8.50 -9.27 -10.77
C VAL A 227 7.81 -8.81 -9.49
N GLY A 228 7.72 -7.49 -9.33
CA GLY A 228 7.23 -6.85 -8.12
C GLY A 228 5.79 -6.37 -8.19
N GLY A 229 5.44 -5.53 -7.23
CA GLY A 229 4.12 -4.95 -7.08
C GLY A 229 3.80 -3.91 -8.16
N ASP A 230 4.82 -3.31 -8.78
CA ASP A 230 4.72 -2.47 -9.98
C ASP A 230 4.07 -3.21 -11.15
N VAL A 231 4.60 -4.39 -11.49
CA VAL A 231 4.04 -5.25 -12.55
C VAL A 231 2.64 -5.76 -12.18
N ILE A 232 2.44 -6.16 -10.92
CA ILE A 232 1.10 -6.54 -10.43
C ILE A 232 0.11 -5.38 -10.58
N GLY A 233 0.52 -4.15 -10.28
CA GLY A 233 -0.29 -2.95 -10.50
C GLY A 233 -0.73 -2.82 -11.96
N GLY A 234 0.21 -2.98 -12.89
CA GLY A 234 -0.07 -2.97 -14.34
C GLY A 234 -1.03 -4.08 -14.78
N ILE A 235 -0.86 -5.30 -14.27
CA ILE A 235 -1.79 -6.42 -14.51
C ILE A 235 -3.20 -6.06 -14.03
N LEU A 236 -3.33 -5.51 -12.83
CA LEU A 236 -4.63 -5.16 -12.25
C LEU A 236 -5.33 -4.07 -13.04
N VAL A 237 -4.62 -3.01 -13.44
CA VAL A 237 -5.17 -1.86 -14.18
C VAL A 237 -5.51 -2.22 -15.62
N SER A 238 -4.73 -3.07 -16.30
CA SER A 238 -4.99 -3.51 -17.67
C SER A 238 -6.21 -4.45 -17.80
N GLU A 239 -6.65 -5.02 -16.67
CA GLU A 239 -7.69 -6.03 -16.55
C GLU A 239 -7.44 -7.25 -17.46
N MET A 240 -6.20 -7.52 -17.86
CA MET A 240 -5.87 -8.66 -18.73
C MET A 240 -6.27 -10.00 -18.10
N TRP A 241 -6.24 -10.08 -16.77
CA TRP A 241 -6.66 -11.23 -15.97
C TRP A 241 -8.18 -11.46 -15.96
N LYS A 242 -8.99 -10.58 -16.56
CA LYS A 242 -10.44 -10.77 -16.74
C LYS A 242 -10.81 -11.22 -18.15
N LYS A 243 -9.91 -11.10 -19.11
CA LYS A 243 -10.20 -11.27 -20.54
C LYS A 243 -10.05 -12.74 -20.95
N ASP A 244 -10.91 -13.20 -21.85
CA ASP A 244 -10.74 -14.53 -22.49
C ASP A 244 -9.54 -14.54 -23.45
N ASN A 245 -9.35 -13.45 -24.19
CA ASN A 245 -8.27 -13.32 -25.17
C ASN A 245 -6.90 -13.16 -24.50
N ILE A 246 -5.88 -13.80 -25.10
CA ILE A 246 -4.49 -13.60 -24.71
C ILE A 246 -4.11 -12.13 -24.95
N SER A 247 -3.60 -11.50 -23.90
CA SER A 247 -3.09 -10.13 -23.90
C SER A 247 -1.60 -10.15 -23.61
N PHE A 248 -0.88 -9.22 -24.21
CA PHE A 248 0.55 -9.01 -23.96
C PHE A 248 0.74 -7.60 -23.41
N PHE A 249 1.29 -7.52 -22.20
CA PHE A 249 1.62 -6.30 -21.48
C PHE A 249 3.14 -6.21 -21.36
N ILE A 250 3.69 -5.02 -21.58
CA ILE A 250 5.11 -4.75 -21.46
C ILE A 250 5.24 -3.49 -20.60
N ASP A 251 5.97 -3.61 -19.50
CA ASP A 251 6.46 -2.48 -18.72
C ASP A 251 7.86 -2.12 -19.22
N ILE A 252 8.01 -0.90 -19.72
CA ILE A 252 9.27 -0.42 -20.29
C ILE A 252 9.85 0.59 -19.30
N GLY A 253 10.63 0.08 -18.35
CA GLY A 253 11.35 0.86 -17.36
C GLY A 253 12.87 0.65 -17.44
N THR A 254 13.53 0.81 -16.30
CA THR A 254 14.95 0.43 -16.15
C THR A 254 15.15 -1.08 -16.41
N ASN A 255 14.16 -1.87 -16.04
CA ASN A 255 14.02 -3.26 -16.42
C ASN A 255 12.95 -3.39 -17.51
N GLY A 256 13.01 -4.51 -18.24
CA GLY A 256 11.98 -4.87 -19.21
C GLY A 256 11.16 -6.00 -18.61
N GLU A 257 9.99 -5.66 -18.08
CA GLU A 257 9.04 -6.64 -17.59
C GLU A 257 7.97 -6.93 -18.65
N MET A 258 7.70 -8.21 -18.86
CA MET A 258 6.75 -8.69 -19.84
C MET A 258 5.74 -9.61 -19.18
N VAL A 259 4.48 -9.43 -19.51
CA VAL A 259 3.38 -10.27 -19.03
C VAL A 259 2.53 -10.73 -20.21
N LEU A 260 2.38 -12.04 -20.34
CA LEU A 260 1.53 -12.68 -21.35
C LEU A 260 0.46 -13.49 -20.64
N GLY A 261 -0.81 -13.32 -20.99
CA GLY A 261 -1.84 -14.14 -20.36
C GLY A 261 -3.26 -13.68 -20.61
N ASN A 262 -4.18 -14.33 -19.92
CA ASN A 262 -5.62 -14.08 -19.95
C ASN A 262 -6.21 -14.41 -18.56
N LYS A 263 -7.53 -14.62 -18.48
CA LYS A 263 -8.19 -15.00 -17.21
C LYS A 263 -7.79 -16.35 -16.63
N ASP A 264 -7.30 -17.27 -17.45
CA ASP A 264 -7.02 -18.66 -17.06
C ASP A 264 -5.57 -18.83 -16.58
N TRP A 265 -4.62 -18.11 -17.19
CA TRP A 265 -3.20 -18.17 -16.86
C TRP A 265 -2.49 -16.85 -17.13
N ILE A 266 -1.44 -16.58 -16.36
CA ILE A 266 -0.57 -15.43 -16.52
C ILE A 266 0.88 -15.90 -16.48
N LEU A 267 1.69 -15.48 -17.45
CA LEU A 267 3.13 -15.72 -17.51
C LEU A 267 3.84 -14.37 -17.37
N CYS A 268 4.77 -14.27 -16.42
CA CYS A 268 5.60 -13.09 -16.24
C CYS A 268 7.07 -13.41 -16.54
N ALA A 269 7.77 -12.48 -17.19
CA ALA A 269 9.21 -12.51 -17.35
C ALA A 269 9.77 -11.12 -17.04
N SER A 270 10.98 -11.09 -16.50
CA SER A 270 11.74 -9.86 -16.31
C SER A 270 13.16 -10.09 -16.84
N GLY A 271 13.69 -9.09 -17.53
CA GLY A 271 15.06 -9.04 -18.02
C GLY A 271 15.62 -7.64 -17.87
N ALA A 272 16.95 -7.52 -17.89
CA ALA A 272 17.58 -6.21 -18.00
C ALA A 272 17.17 -5.57 -19.33
N ALA A 273 16.45 -4.44 -19.29
CA ALA A 273 16.16 -3.65 -20.48
C ALA A 273 17.33 -2.72 -20.86
N GLY A 274 18.29 -2.51 -19.96
CA GLY A 274 19.56 -1.85 -20.28
C GLY A 274 20.16 -2.46 -21.55
N PRO A 275 20.84 -1.65 -22.36
CA PRO A 275 20.52 -1.50 -23.79
C PRO A 275 20.05 -2.82 -24.47
N ALA A 276 18.82 -3.25 -24.25
CA ALA A 276 18.37 -4.57 -24.73
C ALA A 276 18.12 -4.56 -26.26
N PHE A 277 18.09 -3.38 -26.87
CA PHE A 277 18.26 -3.21 -28.32
C PHE A 277 19.70 -3.49 -28.80
N GLU A 278 20.64 -3.77 -27.88
CA GLU A 278 22.05 -4.16 -28.10
C GLU A 278 22.36 -5.61 -27.66
N GLY A 279 21.36 -6.42 -27.26
CA GLY A 279 21.46 -7.89 -27.27
C GLY A 279 21.80 -8.62 -25.95
N VAL A 280 21.13 -8.32 -24.84
CA VAL A 280 21.27 -9.08 -23.57
C VAL A 280 20.03 -9.92 -23.24
N SER A 281 20.26 -11.11 -22.67
CA SER A 281 19.38 -12.29 -22.57
C SER A 281 18.25 -12.26 -21.51
N ILE A 282 17.13 -12.93 -21.82
CA ILE A 282 15.99 -13.20 -20.92
C ILE A 282 16.36 -14.31 -19.93
N GLU A 283 16.28 -14.07 -18.62
CA GLU A 283 16.80 -15.03 -17.63
C GLU A 283 15.76 -16.05 -17.11
N LYS A 284 14.48 -15.72 -16.88
CA LYS A 284 13.45 -16.72 -16.45
C LYS A 284 12.01 -16.27 -16.77
N ALA A 285 11.16 -17.24 -17.11
CA ALA A 285 9.70 -17.09 -17.18
C ALA A 285 9.04 -17.76 -15.97
N LEU A 286 8.08 -17.09 -15.33
CA LEU A 286 7.33 -17.60 -14.19
C LEU A 286 5.84 -17.78 -14.55
N PHE A 287 5.29 -18.96 -14.28
CA PHE A 287 3.89 -19.29 -14.54
C PHE A 287 3.03 -19.03 -13.30
N LEU A 288 1.97 -18.25 -13.46
CA LEU A 288 1.00 -17.93 -12.43
C LEU A 288 -0.36 -18.49 -12.85
N SER A 289 -0.96 -19.26 -11.94
CA SER A 289 -2.37 -19.64 -12.06
C SER A 289 -3.26 -18.54 -11.46
N HIS A 290 -4.53 -18.50 -11.88
CA HIS A 290 -5.55 -17.59 -11.33
C HIS A 290 -5.57 -17.57 -9.79
N THR A 291 -5.31 -18.71 -9.17
CA THR A 291 -5.21 -18.87 -7.71
C THR A 291 -4.18 -17.96 -7.04
N TYR A 292 -3.09 -17.57 -7.70
CA TYR A 292 -2.03 -16.76 -7.06
C TYR A 292 -2.49 -15.33 -6.73
N LEU A 293 -3.27 -14.70 -7.60
CA LEU A 293 -3.82 -13.36 -7.36
C LEU A 293 -4.93 -13.40 -6.30
N SER A 294 -5.70 -14.49 -6.23
CA SER A 294 -6.76 -14.68 -5.23
C SER A 294 -6.25 -15.01 -3.83
N LEU A 295 -4.96 -15.35 -3.67
CA LEU A 295 -4.37 -15.64 -2.35
C LEU A 295 -4.12 -14.40 -1.48
N TYR A 296 -4.20 -13.20 -2.06
CA TYR A 296 -4.00 -11.94 -1.33
C TYR A 296 -5.34 -11.25 -1.12
N PRO A 297 -5.96 -11.31 0.06
CA PRO A 297 -7.35 -10.88 0.28
C PRO A 297 -7.69 -9.47 -0.23
N THR A 298 -6.75 -8.53 -0.13
CA THR A 298 -6.89 -7.15 -0.63
C THR A 298 -6.89 -7.07 -2.17
N VAL A 299 -6.15 -7.94 -2.85
CA VAL A 299 -6.14 -8.08 -4.31
C VAL A 299 -7.34 -8.94 -4.76
N ALA A 300 -7.63 -10.02 -4.04
CA ALA A 300 -8.72 -10.96 -4.26
C ALA A 300 -10.11 -10.31 -4.18
N LYS A 301 -10.33 -9.34 -3.28
CA LYS A 301 -11.60 -8.61 -3.19
C LYS A 301 -11.89 -7.72 -4.41
N ARG A 302 -10.86 -7.36 -5.23
CA ARG A 302 -11.07 -6.78 -6.57
C ARG A 302 -11.32 -7.84 -7.65
N LEU A 303 -11.01 -9.12 -7.38
CA LEU A 303 -11.27 -10.24 -8.29
C LEU A 303 -12.74 -10.66 -8.29
N ASP A 304 -13.41 -10.55 -7.14
CA ASP A 304 -14.81 -10.98 -6.95
C ASP A 304 -15.87 -9.91 -7.20
N SER A 305 -15.50 -8.65 -7.45
CA SER A 305 -16.49 -7.62 -7.82
C SER A 305 -16.93 -7.81 -9.28
N LYS A 306 -17.84 -8.76 -9.50
CA LYS A 306 -18.82 -8.68 -10.59
C LYS A 306 -19.80 -7.58 -10.22
N ASP A 307 -19.63 -6.40 -10.83
CA ASP A 307 -20.69 -5.42 -11.13
C ASP A 307 -20.11 -4.40 -12.12
#